data_AF-A0AAD2FZ82-F1
#
_entry.id   AF-A0AAD2FZ82-F1
#
_cell.length_a   1.000
_cell.length_b   1.000
_cell.length_c   1.000
_cell.angle_alpha   90.00
_cell.angle_beta   90.00
_cell.angle_gamma   90.00
#
_symmetry.space_group_name_H-M   'P 1'
#
loop_
_entity.id
_entity.type
_entity.pdbx_description
1 polymer ?
#
loop_
_entity_poly.entity_id
_entity_poly.type
_entity_poly.pdbx_seq_one_letter_code
_entity_poly.pdbx_strand_id
1 'polypeptide(L)'
;MLSKVFSILLLGIVVTRTTAQCTTCFDGSTPNEDRAGCQDIIDVVANLDAGSSECQAKQLEAYQKVCCNSAPSICTVCPDGAAFNAETLVPNPRAGLSDITCADLNGDLNFLDFISTPGICSDTLLQRSATWCGCPNTSRQCTLCSDGSTPANLDRIEKVLYKWDCQFFEFVSSFFSSEECPNLSATGDILSIDAAAFCGCPNTSRPTTCSLCGDGEIIKTETDLGPYTCGELSLSVGYINNLQTCVKEKTSLRDVNGQNFVEMCCFDPSSTGSGASESARYLAFLLSFLALI
;
A
#
# COMPACT_ATOMS: atom_id res chain seq x y z
N MET A 1 41.67 57.18 56.23
CA MET A 1 42.52 56.40 55.29
C MET A 1 42.17 54.92 55.48
N LEU A 2 41.08 54.35 54.98
CA LEU A 2 40.55 54.26 53.61
C LEU A 2 41.50 53.53 52.65
N SER A 3 41.59 52.20 52.80
CA SER A 3 41.81 51.29 51.67
C SER A 3 41.40 49.86 52.08
N LYS A 4 40.12 49.53 51.90
CA LYS A 4 39.61 48.16 51.94
C LYS A 4 39.72 47.61 50.51
N VAL A 5 40.75 46.80 50.25
CA VAL A 5 40.90 46.05 49.00
C VAL A 5 40.06 44.78 49.14
N PHE A 6 38.83 44.83 48.65
CA PHE A 6 37.97 43.66 48.45
C PHE A 6 38.33 43.05 47.08
N SER A 7 39.31 42.16 47.05
CA SER A 7 39.58 41.32 45.87
C SER A 7 38.51 40.24 45.79
N ILE A 8 37.45 40.53 45.04
CA ILE A 8 36.45 39.54 44.63
C ILE A 8 37.10 38.63 43.58
N LEU A 9 37.51 37.44 44.01
CA LEU A 9 37.97 36.37 43.14
C LEU A 9 36.75 35.79 42.41
N LEU A 10 36.45 36.29 41.22
CA LEU A 10 35.50 35.68 40.28
C LEU A 10 36.10 34.37 39.77
N LEU A 11 35.84 33.25 40.48
CA LEU A 11 35.92 31.92 39.89
C LEU A 11 34.85 31.84 38.80
N GLY A 12 35.22 32.16 37.57
CA GLY A 12 34.44 31.84 36.40
C GLY A 12 34.41 30.32 36.22
N ILE A 13 33.39 29.66 36.74
CA ILE A 13 33.09 28.26 36.41
C ILE A 13 32.72 28.26 34.92
N VAL A 14 33.68 27.92 34.06
CA VAL A 14 33.40 27.57 32.67
C VAL A 14 32.67 26.22 32.71
N VAL A 15 31.34 26.27 32.79
CA VAL A 15 30.49 25.11 32.55
C VAL A 15 30.61 24.80 31.06
N THR A 16 31.57 23.98 30.67
CA THR A 16 31.54 23.32 29.36
C THR A 16 30.34 22.39 29.37
N ARG A 17 29.19 22.88 28.90
CA ARG A 17 28.09 21.99 28.53
C ARG A 17 28.63 21.13 27.39
N THR A 18 29.06 19.91 27.71
CA THR A 18 29.17 18.85 26.72
C THR A 18 27.73 18.58 26.28
N THR A 19 27.28 19.23 25.21
CA THR A 19 26.05 18.80 24.56
C THR A 19 26.31 17.37 24.09
N ALA A 20 25.44 16.45 24.51
CA ALA A 20 25.53 15.10 24.00
C ALA A 20 25.31 15.16 22.48
N GLN A 21 26.20 14.53 21.71
CA GLN A 21 26.05 14.43 20.27
C GLN A 21 24.95 13.43 19.92
N CYS A 22 24.20 13.71 18.86
CA CYS A 22 23.20 12.80 18.34
C CYS A 22 23.87 11.50 17.82
N THR A 23 23.19 10.36 18.01
CA THR A 23 23.56 9.07 17.41
C THR A 23 22.67 8.79 16.20
N THR A 24 23.21 8.16 15.15
CA THR A 24 22.44 7.83 13.94
C THR A 24 21.25 6.92 14.23
N CYS A 25 21.48 5.88 15.05
CA CYS A 25 20.41 5.02 15.54
C CYS A 25 19.93 5.48 16.91
N PHE A 26 18.61 5.53 17.10
CA PHE A 26 17.97 6.01 18.31
C PHE A 26 18.33 5.18 19.56
N ASP A 27 18.49 3.87 19.38
CA ASP A 27 18.90 2.94 20.44
C ASP A 27 20.43 2.93 20.70
N GLY A 28 21.18 3.77 19.99
CA GLY A 28 22.64 3.85 20.07
C GLY A 28 23.37 2.71 19.35
N SER A 29 22.67 1.85 18.61
CA SER A 29 23.31 0.81 17.78
C SER A 29 24.12 1.41 16.62
N THR A 30 25.05 0.63 16.08
CA THR A 30 25.83 1.01 14.91
C THR A 30 24.98 0.91 13.64
N PRO A 31 24.88 1.96 12.82
CA PRO A 31 24.13 1.92 11.57
C PRO A 31 24.78 0.98 10.54
N ASN A 32 23.98 0.46 9.61
CA ASN A 32 24.46 -0.32 8.47
C ASN A 32 25.00 0.62 7.37
N GLU A 33 26.32 0.82 7.36
CA GLU A 33 27.02 1.70 6.42
C GLU A 33 26.99 1.22 4.96
N ASP A 34 26.80 -0.08 4.73
CA ASP A 34 26.80 -0.68 3.39
C ASP A 34 25.53 -0.34 2.58
N ARG A 35 24.49 0.18 3.23
CA ARG A 35 23.25 0.57 2.56
C ARG A 35 23.36 1.95 1.94
N ALA A 36 22.85 2.07 0.71
CA ALA A 36 22.85 3.32 -0.03
C ALA A 36 22.17 4.45 0.76
N GLY A 37 22.89 5.58 0.92
CA GLY A 37 22.40 6.76 1.63
C GLY A 37 22.54 6.73 3.15
N CYS A 38 22.99 5.63 3.77
CA CYS A 38 23.23 5.58 5.22
C CYS A 38 24.44 6.42 5.63
N GLN A 39 25.52 6.42 4.84
CA GLN A 39 26.69 7.26 5.12
C GLN A 39 26.34 8.76 5.15
N ASP A 40 25.53 9.23 4.20
CA ASP A 40 25.09 10.63 4.16
C ASP A 40 24.35 11.02 5.45
N ILE A 41 23.53 10.11 6.00
CA ILE A 41 22.80 10.35 7.25
C ILE A 41 23.76 10.35 8.44
N ILE A 42 24.74 9.44 8.48
CA ILE A 42 25.77 9.38 9.53
C ILE A 42 26.54 10.70 9.61
N ASP A 43 27.00 11.20 8.47
CA ASP A 43 27.79 12.43 8.38
C ASP A 43 26.99 13.65 8.85
N VAL A 44 25.69 13.72 8.52
CA VAL A 44 24.81 14.79 9.00
C VAL A 44 24.58 14.68 10.51
N VAL A 45 24.25 13.48 11.02
CA VAL A 45 23.91 13.26 12.43
C VAL A 45 25.07 13.59 13.37
N ALA A 46 26.32 13.34 12.97
CA ALA A 46 27.51 13.61 13.78
C ALA A 46 27.65 15.10 14.21
N ASN A 47 26.96 16.01 13.52
CA ASN A 47 26.99 17.45 13.79
C ASN A 47 25.72 17.97 14.49
N LEU A 48 24.78 17.10 14.86
CA LEU A 48 23.52 17.48 15.50
C LEU A 48 23.57 17.30 17.01
N ASP A 49 22.90 18.20 17.72
CA ASP A 49 22.69 18.06 19.16
C ASP A 49 21.69 16.93 19.44
N ALA A 50 22.00 16.09 20.43
CA ALA A 50 21.10 15.02 20.86
C ALA A 50 19.75 15.58 21.31
N GLY A 51 18.67 14.94 20.85
CA GLY A 51 17.30 15.33 21.20
C GLY A 51 16.76 16.55 20.45
N SER A 52 17.55 17.17 19.56
CA SER A 52 17.02 18.16 18.62
C SER A 52 16.00 17.52 17.67
N SER A 53 15.03 18.31 17.19
CA SER A 53 14.06 17.85 16.19
C SER A 53 14.72 17.37 14.89
N GLU A 54 15.85 17.97 14.53
CA GLU A 54 16.66 17.57 13.38
C GLU A 54 17.33 16.21 13.60
N CYS A 55 17.90 15.98 14.80
CA CYS A 55 18.45 14.67 15.19
C CYS A 55 17.37 13.59 15.12
N GLN A 56 16.20 13.86 15.68
CA GLN A 56 15.05 12.95 15.68
C GLN A 56 14.57 12.64 14.26
N ALA A 57 14.43 13.65 13.39
CA ALA A 57 14.07 13.45 11.99
C ALA A 57 15.10 12.59 11.25
N LYS A 58 16.40 12.81 11.49
CA LYS A 58 17.47 12.00 10.88
C LYS A 58 17.52 10.57 11.42
N GLN A 59 17.21 10.35 12.69
CA GLN A 59 17.06 9.01 13.27
C GLN A 59 15.88 8.26 12.65
N LEU A 60 14.77 8.95 12.37
CA LEU A 60 13.64 8.37 11.65
C LEU A 60 14.00 8.06 10.19
N GLU A 61 14.67 8.98 9.50
CA GLU A 61 15.18 8.75 8.14
C GLU A 61 16.13 7.54 8.10
N ALA A 62 17.04 7.41 9.06
CA ALA A 62 17.95 6.27 9.19
C ALA A 62 17.18 4.95 9.37
N TYR A 63 16.14 4.96 10.20
CA TYR A 63 15.27 3.80 10.36
C TYR A 63 14.54 3.45 9.05
N GLN A 64 13.92 4.42 8.38
CA GLN A 64 13.19 4.22 7.14
C GLN A 64 14.08 3.70 6.00
N LYS A 65 15.33 4.17 5.90
CA LYS A 65 16.31 3.62 4.93
C LYS A 65 16.94 2.30 5.39
N VAL A 66 16.47 1.73 6.50
CA VAL A 66 16.94 0.47 7.08
C VAL A 66 18.44 0.53 7.43
N CYS A 67 18.93 1.72 7.78
CA CYS A 67 20.25 1.92 8.38
C CYS A 67 20.25 1.44 9.84
N CYS A 68 19.10 1.51 10.51
CA CYS A 68 18.91 1.17 11.92
C CYS A 68 17.77 0.16 12.07
N ASN A 69 17.87 -0.74 13.05
CA ASN A 69 16.86 -1.78 13.30
C ASN A 69 15.72 -1.33 14.23
N SER A 70 15.91 -0.21 14.93
CA SER A 70 14.98 0.28 15.94
C SER A 70 14.46 1.65 15.53
N ALA A 71 13.14 1.81 15.50
CA ALA A 71 12.52 3.09 15.21
C ALA A 71 12.66 4.05 16.42
N PRO A 72 12.78 5.36 16.17
CA PRO A 72 12.76 6.34 17.24
C PRO A 72 11.38 6.43 17.89
N SER A 73 11.34 6.64 19.22
CA SER A 73 10.08 6.79 19.98
C SER A 73 9.33 8.10 19.71
N ILE A 74 9.78 8.88 18.73
CA ILE A 74 9.19 10.18 18.36
C ILE A 74 7.90 10.02 17.55
N CYS A 75 7.71 8.84 16.97
CA CYS A 75 6.54 8.50 16.17
C CYS A 75 5.59 7.63 16.95
N THR A 76 4.45 8.21 17.28
CA THR A 76 3.27 7.52 17.81
C THR A 76 2.15 7.58 16.79
N VAL A 77 1.22 6.62 16.86
CA VAL A 77 -0.01 6.62 16.02
C VAL A 77 -0.73 7.97 16.08
N CYS A 78 -0.94 8.53 17.28
CA CYS A 78 -1.51 9.87 17.41
C CYS A 78 -0.43 10.95 17.32
N PRO A 79 -0.53 11.92 16.39
CA PRO A 79 0.48 12.97 16.23
C PRO A 79 0.65 13.88 17.44
N ASP A 80 -0.40 14.06 18.24
CA ASP A 80 -0.41 14.87 19.47
C ASP A 80 -0.01 14.08 20.73
N GLY A 81 0.33 12.80 20.57
CA GLY A 81 0.63 11.89 21.67
C GLY A 81 -0.60 11.52 22.51
N ALA A 82 -1.82 11.80 22.05
CA ALA A 82 -3.04 11.37 22.72
C ALA A 82 -3.14 9.84 22.79
N ALA A 83 -3.96 9.36 23.71
CA ALA A 83 -4.31 7.95 23.76
C ALA A 83 -5.14 7.56 22.53
N PHE A 84 -4.87 6.38 22.00
CA PHE A 84 -5.66 5.73 20.94
C PHE A 84 -6.35 4.48 21.49
N ASN A 85 -7.29 3.93 20.73
CA ASN A 85 -7.88 2.64 21.06
C ASN A 85 -6.99 1.51 20.55
N ALA A 86 -6.15 0.98 21.45
CA ALA A 86 -5.19 -0.08 21.17
C ALA A 86 -5.83 -1.35 20.55
N GLU A 87 -7.05 -1.70 20.96
CA GLU A 87 -7.75 -2.92 20.55
C GLU A 87 -8.58 -2.75 19.26
N THR A 88 -8.64 -1.54 18.69
CA THR A 88 -9.35 -1.35 17.41
C THR A 88 -8.66 -2.19 16.34
N LEU A 89 -9.42 -3.08 15.71
CA LEU A 89 -8.99 -3.81 14.54
C LEU A 89 -9.02 -2.88 13.33
N VAL A 90 -7.92 -2.89 12.59
CA VAL A 90 -7.79 -2.22 11.30
C VAL A 90 -7.38 -3.23 10.24
N PRO A 91 -7.80 -3.05 8.98
CA PRO A 91 -7.41 -3.95 7.92
C PRO A 91 -5.88 -4.05 7.81
N ASN A 92 -5.36 -5.25 7.59
CA ASN A 92 -3.92 -5.47 7.52
C ASN A 92 -3.42 -5.22 6.08
N PRO A 93 -2.60 -4.19 5.79
CA PRO A 93 -2.17 -3.85 4.42
C PRO A 93 -1.48 -5.01 3.69
N ARG A 94 -1.02 -6.04 4.42
CA ARG A 94 -0.52 -7.28 3.84
C ARG A 94 -1.70 -8.18 3.45
N ALA A 95 -2.00 -8.20 2.16
CA ALA A 95 -3.07 -9.00 1.57
C ALA A 95 -3.12 -10.43 2.12
N GLY A 96 -4.32 -10.88 2.51
CA GLY A 96 -4.55 -12.25 2.99
C GLY A 96 -4.17 -12.52 4.44
N LEU A 97 -3.77 -11.49 5.21
CA LEU A 97 -3.59 -11.58 6.65
C LEU A 97 -4.84 -11.10 7.39
N SER A 98 -5.03 -11.61 8.61
CA SER A 98 -6.05 -11.10 9.52
C SER A 98 -5.80 -9.63 9.85
N ASP A 99 -6.89 -8.91 10.13
CA ASP A 99 -6.87 -7.57 10.70
C ASP A 99 -5.90 -7.50 11.89
N ILE A 100 -5.26 -6.35 12.04
CA ILE A 100 -4.31 -6.09 13.13
C ILE A 100 -4.91 -5.10 14.10
N THR A 101 -4.43 -5.11 15.33
CA THR A 101 -4.84 -4.08 16.29
C THR A 101 -4.05 -2.79 16.06
N CYS A 102 -4.58 -1.67 16.52
CA CYS A 102 -3.83 -0.42 16.54
C CYS A 102 -2.58 -0.49 17.43
N ALA A 103 -2.56 -1.37 18.45
CA ALA A 103 -1.35 -1.66 19.21
C ALA A 103 -0.28 -2.33 18.35
N ASP A 104 -0.67 -3.31 17.54
CA ASP A 104 0.23 -3.98 16.59
C ASP A 104 0.75 -2.98 15.56
N LEU A 105 -0.12 -2.12 15.02
CA LEU A 105 0.29 -1.08 14.07
C LEU A 105 1.29 -0.10 14.69
N ASN A 106 1.14 0.27 15.97
CA ASN A 106 2.10 1.09 16.71
C ASN A 106 3.43 0.37 16.98
N GLY A 107 3.41 -0.96 17.08
CA GLY A 107 4.60 -1.78 17.30
C GLY A 107 5.28 -2.28 16.01
N ASP A 108 4.55 -2.36 14.91
CA ASP A 108 5.05 -2.85 13.63
C ASP A 108 5.72 -1.71 12.87
N LEU A 109 7.04 -1.74 12.94
CA LEU A 109 7.88 -0.72 12.35
C LEU A 109 7.90 -0.74 10.81
N ASN A 110 7.30 -1.75 10.16
CA ASN A 110 7.12 -1.77 8.70
C ASN A 110 6.12 -0.70 8.22
N PHE A 111 5.29 -0.17 9.10
CA PHE A 111 4.35 0.91 8.80
C PHE A 111 5.01 2.30 8.75
N LEU A 112 6.31 2.39 9.02
CA LEU A 112 7.07 3.64 8.91
C LEU A 112 7.75 3.82 7.54
N ASP A 113 7.87 2.76 6.72
CA ASP A 113 8.66 2.75 5.48
C ASP A 113 7.82 2.97 4.21
N PHE A 114 6.55 2.54 4.21
CA PHE A 114 5.73 2.58 3.00
C PHE A 114 5.11 3.97 2.76
N ILE A 115 5.31 4.55 1.57
CA ILE A 115 4.72 5.83 1.10
C ILE A 115 4.94 6.95 2.13
N SER A 116 6.20 7.25 2.43
CA SER A 116 6.54 8.32 3.35
C SER A 116 7.72 9.14 2.86
N THR A 117 7.67 10.43 3.16
CA THR A 117 8.82 11.32 3.03
C THR A 117 9.83 10.98 4.13
N PRO A 118 11.09 10.68 3.79
CA PRO A 118 12.06 10.28 4.79
C PRO A 118 12.26 11.35 5.87
N GLY A 119 12.21 10.94 7.14
CA GLY A 119 12.36 11.79 8.31
C GLY A 119 11.09 12.56 8.73
N ILE A 120 9.96 12.39 8.06
CA ILE A 120 8.71 13.10 8.39
C ILE A 120 7.69 12.13 8.98
N CYS A 121 7.49 12.22 10.30
CA CYS A 121 6.58 11.32 11.02
C CYS A 121 5.11 11.44 10.57
N SER A 122 4.64 12.67 10.32
CA SER A 122 3.27 12.96 9.84
C SER A 122 2.95 12.39 8.48
N ASP A 123 3.97 11.91 7.77
CA ASP A 123 3.87 11.36 6.44
C ASP A 123 3.99 9.83 6.42
N THR A 124 4.10 9.19 7.59
CA THR A 124 4.18 7.73 7.71
C THR A 124 2.81 7.08 7.66
N LEU A 125 2.71 5.81 7.23
CA LEU A 125 1.44 5.06 7.36
C LEU A 125 0.95 5.05 8.81
N LEU A 126 1.89 4.98 9.76
CA LEU A 126 1.58 5.02 11.18
C LEU A 126 0.68 6.22 11.52
N GLN A 127 1.08 7.44 11.18
CA GLN A 127 0.29 8.64 11.48
C GLN A 127 -0.88 8.85 10.51
N ARG A 128 -0.77 8.38 9.26
CA ARG A 128 -1.91 8.42 8.32
C ARG A 128 -3.05 7.46 8.76
N SER A 129 -2.75 6.43 9.54
CA SER A 129 -3.74 5.52 10.14
C SER A 129 -4.44 6.07 11.39
N ALA A 130 -4.00 7.22 11.93
CA ALA A 130 -4.40 7.71 13.25
C ALA A 130 -5.93 7.81 13.45
N THR A 131 -6.67 8.21 12.41
CA THR A 131 -8.14 8.30 12.48
C THR A 131 -8.80 6.94 12.69
N TRP A 132 -8.26 5.86 12.13
CA TRP A 132 -8.77 4.50 12.33
C TRP A 132 -8.53 4.01 13.76
N CYS A 133 -7.47 4.48 14.39
CA CYS A 133 -7.15 4.17 15.78
C CYS A 133 -7.85 5.08 16.80
N GLY A 134 -8.71 5.99 16.34
CA GLY A 134 -9.49 6.87 17.20
C GLY A 134 -8.69 8.02 17.81
N CYS A 135 -7.59 8.43 17.17
CA CYS A 135 -6.83 9.60 17.61
C CYS A 135 -7.69 10.89 17.47
N PRO A 136 -7.78 11.71 18.53
CA PRO A 136 -8.53 12.96 18.48
C PRO A 136 -7.92 13.94 17.47
N ASN A 137 -8.75 14.81 16.91
CA ASN A 137 -8.35 15.88 15.97
C ASN A 137 -7.63 15.38 14.71
N THR A 138 -7.77 14.10 14.37
CA THR A 138 -7.26 13.54 13.13
C THR A 138 -8.40 13.36 12.14
N SER A 139 -8.11 13.56 10.87
CA SER A 139 -9.04 13.29 9.77
C SER A 139 -8.28 12.62 8.64
N ARG A 140 -8.94 11.70 7.95
CA ARG A 140 -8.43 11.09 6.72
C ARG A 140 -8.22 12.20 5.68
N GLN A 141 -7.01 12.28 5.13
CA GLN A 141 -6.70 13.26 4.08
C GLN A 141 -7.20 12.81 2.70
N CYS A 142 -7.38 11.50 2.54
CA CYS A 142 -7.92 10.87 1.35
C CYS A 142 -8.96 9.82 1.74
N THR A 143 -9.98 9.69 0.90
CA THR A 143 -11.06 8.71 1.01
C THR A 143 -11.26 8.07 -0.35
N LEU A 144 -11.76 6.84 -0.40
CA LEU A 144 -11.96 6.14 -1.67
C LEU A 144 -12.97 6.87 -2.55
N CYS A 145 -14.04 7.39 -1.95
CA CYS A 145 -14.99 8.25 -2.64
C CYS A 145 -14.53 9.70 -2.57
N SER A 146 -14.49 10.38 -3.73
CA SER A 146 -13.97 11.74 -3.86
C SER A 146 -14.82 12.81 -3.15
N ASP A 147 -16.08 12.50 -2.85
CA ASP A 147 -16.98 13.35 -2.07
C ASP A 147 -16.91 13.08 -0.55
N GLY A 148 -16.02 12.19 -0.11
CA GLY A 148 -15.87 11.80 1.29
C GLY A 148 -16.94 10.84 1.81
N SER A 149 -17.87 10.40 0.95
CA SER A 149 -18.91 9.44 1.33
C SER A 149 -18.34 8.03 1.55
N THR A 150 -19.09 7.21 2.27
CA THR A 150 -18.76 5.79 2.43
C THR A 150 -19.19 5.02 1.18
N PRO A 151 -18.34 4.13 0.63
CA PRO A 151 -18.72 3.29 -0.50
C PRO A 151 -19.96 2.43 -0.19
N ALA A 152 -20.84 2.25 -1.17
CA ALA A 152 -22.09 1.52 -0.98
C ALA A 152 -21.90 0.01 -0.73
N ASN A 153 -20.79 -0.57 -1.18
CA ASN A 153 -20.56 -2.02 -1.18
C ASN A 153 -19.31 -2.42 -0.38
N LEU A 154 -19.21 -2.03 0.89
CA LEU A 154 -18.01 -2.28 1.73
C LEU A 154 -17.54 -3.75 1.76
N ASP A 155 -18.48 -4.71 1.75
CA ASP A 155 -18.17 -6.15 1.81
C ASP A 155 -17.84 -6.77 0.44
N ARG A 156 -17.85 -5.98 -0.64
CA ARG A 156 -17.61 -6.50 -1.99
C ARG A 156 -16.12 -6.77 -2.17
N ILE A 157 -15.79 -8.02 -2.48
CA ILE A 157 -14.41 -8.49 -2.67
C ILE A 157 -14.01 -8.44 -4.14
N GLU A 158 -12.89 -7.80 -4.46
CA GLU A 158 -12.19 -7.95 -5.73
C GLU A 158 -11.32 -9.22 -5.66
N LYS A 159 -11.77 -10.31 -6.27
CA LYS A 159 -11.21 -11.66 -6.01
C LYS A 159 -9.96 -12.01 -6.82
N VAL A 160 -9.61 -11.24 -7.84
CA VAL A 160 -8.64 -11.66 -8.85
C VAL A 160 -7.31 -10.93 -8.67
N LEU A 161 -7.31 -9.60 -8.67
CA LEU A 161 -6.08 -8.80 -8.73
C LEU A 161 -5.51 -8.52 -7.33
N TYR A 162 -6.36 -8.12 -6.39
CA TYR A 162 -6.01 -7.64 -5.06
C TYR A 162 -6.45 -8.59 -3.95
N LYS A 163 -7.59 -9.28 -4.12
CA LYS A 163 -8.25 -10.07 -3.06
C LYS A 163 -8.63 -9.20 -1.85
N TRP A 164 -8.98 -7.95 -2.13
CA TRP A 164 -9.35 -6.94 -1.14
C TRP A 164 -10.85 -6.69 -1.21
N ASP A 165 -11.46 -6.46 -0.06
CA ASP A 165 -12.80 -5.89 -0.01
C ASP A 165 -12.76 -4.35 -0.08
N CYS A 166 -13.94 -3.76 -0.19
CA CYS A 166 -14.07 -2.32 -0.30
C CYS A 166 -13.77 -1.56 1.00
N GLN A 167 -13.90 -2.22 2.15
CA GLN A 167 -13.42 -1.68 3.42
C GLN A 167 -11.89 -1.54 3.41
N PHE A 168 -11.19 -2.52 2.84
CA PHE A 168 -9.76 -2.49 2.68
C PHE A 168 -9.30 -1.41 1.70
N PHE A 169 -9.98 -1.26 0.56
CA PHE A 169 -9.68 -0.17 -0.38
C PHE A 169 -9.87 1.21 0.27
N GLU A 170 -10.92 1.38 1.08
CA GLU A 170 -11.15 2.60 1.86
C GLU A 170 -10.05 2.83 2.91
N PHE A 171 -9.61 1.78 3.60
CA PHE A 171 -8.51 1.83 4.54
C PHE A 171 -7.20 2.23 3.86
N VAL A 172 -6.83 1.56 2.75
CA VAL A 172 -5.64 1.88 1.98
C VAL A 172 -5.71 3.31 1.42
N SER A 173 -6.87 3.78 0.99
CA SER A 173 -7.05 5.14 0.49
C SER A 173 -6.75 6.19 1.56
N SER A 174 -7.04 5.90 2.84
CA SER A 174 -6.71 6.80 3.94
C SER A 174 -5.21 7.00 4.18
N PHE A 175 -4.38 6.11 3.60
CA PHE A 175 -2.94 6.22 3.65
C PHE A 175 -2.36 7.19 2.64
N PHE A 176 -3.16 7.86 1.84
CA PHE A 176 -2.67 8.83 0.86
C PHE A 176 -2.91 10.25 1.35
N SER A 177 -1.96 11.14 1.06
CA SER A 177 -2.15 12.56 1.29
C SER A 177 -3.23 13.11 0.36
N SER A 178 -3.73 14.32 0.64
CA SER A 178 -4.68 14.99 -0.24
C SER A 178 -4.11 15.24 -1.65
N GLU A 179 -2.79 15.38 -1.77
CA GLU A 179 -2.10 15.60 -3.05
C GLU A 179 -1.93 14.30 -3.84
N GLU A 180 -1.79 13.16 -3.14
CA GLU A 180 -1.67 11.83 -3.75
C GLU A 180 -3.03 11.21 -4.09
N CYS A 181 -4.09 11.61 -3.39
CA CYS A 181 -5.44 11.07 -3.54
C CYS A 181 -5.96 11.02 -4.99
N PRO A 182 -5.76 12.06 -5.84
CA PRO A 182 -6.16 12.00 -7.23
C PRO A 182 -5.48 10.88 -8.03
N ASN A 183 -4.27 10.47 -7.64
CA ASN A 183 -3.50 9.45 -8.36
C ASN A 183 -3.95 8.02 -8.03
N LEU A 184 -4.66 7.81 -6.92
CA LEU A 184 -5.22 6.49 -6.58
C LEU A 184 -6.14 5.93 -7.66
N SER A 185 -6.94 6.82 -8.26
CA SER A 185 -7.90 6.46 -9.30
C SER A 185 -7.44 6.88 -10.69
N ALA A 186 -6.75 8.01 -10.85
CA ALA A 186 -6.53 8.57 -12.18
C ALA A 186 -5.41 7.89 -12.98
N THR A 187 -4.31 7.47 -12.35
CA THR A 187 -3.11 7.06 -13.11
C THR A 187 -2.98 5.55 -13.28
N GLY A 188 -3.64 4.77 -12.42
CA GLY A 188 -3.50 3.31 -12.42
C GLY A 188 -2.17 2.83 -11.83
N ASP A 189 -1.35 3.73 -11.28
CA ASP A 189 0.00 3.43 -10.81
C ASP A 189 -0.01 2.71 -9.46
N ILE A 190 -1.05 2.96 -8.67
CA ILE A 190 -1.19 2.41 -7.30
C ILE A 190 -2.22 1.28 -7.31
N LEU A 191 -3.41 1.58 -7.82
CA LEU A 191 -4.48 0.61 -8.04
C LEU A 191 -4.70 0.46 -9.53
N SER A 192 -4.59 -0.76 -10.04
CA SER A 192 -4.84 -1.13 -11.43
C SER A 192 -6.32 -1.06 -11.80
N ILE A 193 -7.21 -0.85 -10.82
CA ILE A 193 -8.66 -0.74 -10.99
C ILE A 193 -9.18 0.59 -10.47
N ASP A 194 -10.30 1.04 -11.03
CA ASP A 194 -11.15 2.08 -10.45
C ASP A 194 -11.90 1.51 -9.23
N ALA A 195 -11.20 1.49 -8.09
CA ALA A 195 -11.74 0.96 -6.84
C ALA A 195 -12.95 1.76 -6.35
N ALA A 196 -13.04 3.07 -6.64
CA ALA A 196 -14.19 3.90 -6.30
C ALA A 196 -15.45 3.42 -7.04
N ALA A 197 -15.35 3.19 -8.37
CA ALA A 197 -16.44 2.62 -9.15
C ALA A 197 -16.76 1.17 -8.75
N PHE A 198 -15.74 0.36 -8.44
CA PHE A 198 -15.92 -1.02 -7.98
C PHE A 198 -16.72 -1.07 -6.66
N CYS A 199 -16.38 -0.19 -5.72
CA CYS A 199 -16.99 -0.14 -4.40
C CYS A 199 -18.31 0.64 -4.35
N GLY A 200 -18.71 1.25 -5.47
CA GLY A 200 -20.01 1.94 -5.60
C GLY A 200 -20.02 3.31 -4.95
N CYS A 201 -18.94 4.07 -5.10
CA CYS A 201 -18.92 5.48 -4.71
C CYS A 201 -19.93 6.30 -5.55
N PRO A 202 -20.59 7.32 -4.97
CA PRO A 202 -21.49 8.19 -5.70
C PRO A 202 -20.78 8.86 -6.89
N ASN A 203 -21.54 9.13 -7.96
CA ASN A 203 -21.07 9.80 -9.17
C ASN A 203 -19.90 9.10 -9.91
N THR A 204 -19.62 7.85 -9.57
CA THR A 204 -18.69 7.01 -10.33
C THR A 204 -19.48 6.10 -11.27
N SER A 205 -18.84 5.70 -12.37
CA SER A 205 -19.42 4.75 -13.32
C SER A 205 -18.36 3.73 -13.71
N ARG A 206 -18.80 2.50 -14.01
CA ARG A 206 -17.88 1.45 -14.42
C ARG A 206 -17.08 1.92 -15.66
N PRO A 207 -15.73 1.85 -15.63
CA PRO A 207 -14.92 2.17 -16.79
C PRO A 207 -15.28 1.31 -18.00
N THR A 208 -15.18 1.89 -19.20
CA THR A 208 -15.32 1.16 -20.47
C THR A 208 -13.98 0.86 -21.13
N THR A 209 -12.86 1.20 -20.45
CA THR A 209 -11.50 1.09 -20.99
C THR A 209 -11.07 -0.35 -21.23
N CYS A 210 -11.59 -1.28 -20.42
CA CYS A 210 -11.15 -2.67 -20.43
C CYS A 210 -12.33 -3.63 -20.47
N SER A 211 -12.23 -4.62 -21.35
CA SER A 211 -13.12 -5.77 -21.42
C SER A 211 -12.27 -7.03 -21.46
N LEU A 212 -12.73 -8.09 -20.78
CA LEU A 212 -12.05 -9.39 -20.82
C LEU A 212 -12.03 -9.93 -22.25
N CYS A 213 -13.19 -9.90 -22.92
CA CYS A 213 -13.36 -10.37 -24.29
C CYS A 213 -13.33 -9.23 -25.30
N GLY A 214 -13.00 -9.55 -26.55
CA GLY A 214 -13.05 -8.62 -27.67
C GLY A 214 -14.47 -8.20 -28.01
N ASP A 215 -14.59 -7.18 -28.86
CA ASP A 215 -15.89 -6.68 -29.31
C ASP A 215 -16.68 -7.79 -30.03
N GLY A 216 -17.91 -8.04 -29.58
CA GLY A 216 -18.79 -9.07 -30.14
C GLY A 216 -18.62 -10.46 -29.55
N GLU A 217 -17.59 -10.70 -28.74
CA GLU A 217 -17.40 -11.95 -28.02
C GLU A 217 -18.29 -12.03 -26.76
N ILE A 218 -18.71 -13.24 -26.42
CA ILE A 218 -19.54 -13.56 -25.26
C ILE A 218 -18.67 -14.18 -24.17
N ILE A 219 -18.79 -13.69 -22.94
CA ILE A 219 -18.14 -14.27 -21.77
C ILE A 219 -18.92 -15.50 -21.30
N LYS A 220 -18.24 -16.63 -21.14
CA LYS A 220 -18.78 -17.85 -20.53
C LYS A 220 -18.73 -17.72 -19.00
N THR A 221 -19.67 -17.00 -18.39
CA THR A 221 -19.61 -16.58 -16.97
C THR A 221 -19.36 -17.72 -15.98
N GLU A 222 -20.01 -18.87 -16.20
CA GLU A 222 -19.97 -20.04 -15.31
C GLU A 222 -18.72 -20.93 -15.50
N THR A 223 -17.85 -20.62 -16.46
CA THR A 223 -16.62 -21.40 -16.65
C THR A 223 -15.71 -21.22 -15.44
N ASP A 224 -15.49 -22.32 -14.73
CA ASP A 224 -14.57 -22.42 -13.60
C ASP A 224 -13.12 -22.50 -14.10
N LEU A 225 -12.26 -21.63 -13.54
CA LEU A 225 -10.82 -21.57 -13.80
C LEU A 225 -10.00 -22.06 -12.60
N GLY A 226 -10.65 -22.64 -11.59
CA GLY A 226 -10.07 -23.11 -10.35
C GLY A 226 -10.41 -22.19 -9.17
N PRO A 227 -9.58 -21.19 -8.85
CA PRO A 227 -9.85 -20.27 -7.74
C PRO A 227 -10.86 -19.16 -8.08
N TYR A 228 -11.28 -19.05 -9.34
CA TYR A 228 -12.21 -18.01 -9.82
C TYR A 228 -12.95 -18.47 -11.08
N THR A 229 -14.04 -17.79 -11.38
CA THR A 229 -14.86 -17.97 -12.60
C THR A 229 -14.52 -16.92 -13.66
N CYS A 230 -14.86 -17.19 -14.91
CA CYS A 230 -14.78 -16.19 -15.99
C CYS A 230 -15.65 -14.95 -15.72
N GLY A 231 -16.77 -15.10 -15.00
CA GLY A 231 -17.59 -13.98 -14.55
C GLY A 231 -16.86 -13.06 -13.58
N GLU A 232 -16.18 -13.63 -12.58
CA GLU A 232 -15.34 -12.88 -11.63
C GLU A 232 -14.15 -12.21 -12.33
N LEU A 233 -13.51 -12.92 -13.26
CA LEU A 233 -12.42 -12.36 -14.07
C LEU A 233 -12.88 -11.15 -14.89
N SER A 234 -14.03 -11.28 -15.56
CA SER A 234 -14.62 -10.18 -16.33
C SER A 234 -15.01 -9.00 -15.45
N LEU A 235 -15.50 -9.29 -14.24
CA LEU A 235 -15.83 -8.26 -13.27
C LEU A 235 -14.60 -7.44 -12.93
N SER A 236 -13.52 -8.08 -12.48
CA SER A 236 -12.26 -7.43 -12.09
C SER A 236 -11.61 -6.65 -13.22
N VAL A 237 -11.46 -7.29 -14.39
CA VAL A 237 -10.84 -6.68 -15.57
C VAL A 237 -11.66 -5.47 -16.03
N GLY A 238 -12.98 -5.52 -15.96
CA GLY A 238 -13.83 -4.41 -16.38
C GLY A 238 -13.91 -3.23 -15.41
N TYR A 239 -13.10 -3.20 -14.34
CA TYR A 239 -12.84 -1.98 -13.57
C TYR A 239 -11.44 -1.43 -13.81
N ILE A 240 -10.61 -2.05 -14.66
CA ILE A 240 -9.33 -1.46 -15.06
C ILE A 240 -9.60 -0.22 -15.91
N ASN A 241 -9.08 0.92 -15.48
CA ASN A 241 -9.33 2.22 -16.12
C ASN A 241 -8.18 2.71 -17.02
N ASN A 242 -7.05 1.99 -17.04
CA ASN A 242 -5.89 2.27 -17.88
C ASN A 242 -5.71 1.16 -18.94
N LEU A 243 -5.61 1.54 -20.22
CA LEU A 243 -5.50 0.59 -21.33
C LEU A 243 -4.20 -0.23 -21.31
N GLN A 244 -3.07 0.39 -20.92
CA GLN A 244 -1.79 -0.31 -20.84
C GLN A 244 -1.83 -1.35 -19.71
N THR A 245 -2.38 -0.98 -18.56
CA THR A 245 -2.62 -1.90 -17.45
C THR A 245 -3.58 -3.02 -17.87
N CYS A 246 -4.66 -2.69 -18.60
CA CYS A 246 -5.60 -3.69 -19.12
C CYS A 246 -4.90 -4.75 -19.99
N VAL A 247 -4.06 -4.32 -20.95
CA VAL A 247 -3.30 -5.24 -21.80
C VAL A 247 -2.33 -6.09 -20.98
N LYS A 248 -1.61 -5.48 -20.03
CA LYS A 248 -0.66 -6.16 -19.15
C LYS A 248 -1.35 -7.22 -18.29
N GLU A 249 -2.46 -6.87 -17.63
CA GLU A 249 -3.18 -7.80 -16.77
C GLU A 249 -3.80 -8.93 -17.60
N LYS A 250 -4.48 -8.63 -18.72
CA LYS A 250 -5.04 -9.64 -19.63
C LYS A 250 -4.01 -10.65 -20.15
N THR A 251 -2.78 -10.21 -20.41
CA THR A 251 -1.71 -11.10 -20.90
C THR A 251 -1.05 -11.92 -19.79
N SER A 252 -1.15 -11.46 -18.55
CA SER A 252 -0.65 -12.13 -17.34
C SER A 252 -1.62 -13.17 -16.78
N LEU A 253 -2.90 -13.08 -17.15
CA LEU A 253 -3.97 -13.99 -16.76
C LEU A 253 -3.84 -15.36 -17.44
N ARG A 254 -3.11 -16.27 -16.77
CA ARG A 254 -2.86 -17.64 -17.24
C ARG A 254 -3.13 -18.68 -16.15
N ASP A 255 -3.54 -19.88 -16.57
CA ASP A 255 -3.70 -21.02 -15.68
C ASP A 255 -2.34 -21.62 -15.26
N VAL A 256 -2.39 -22.65 -14.41
CA VAL A 256 -1.18 -23.38 -13.96
C VAL A 256 -0.42 -24.09 -15.09
N ASN A 257 -1.05 -24.27 -16.25
CA ASN A 257 -0.47 -24.87 -17.46
C ASN A 257 -0.02 -23.80 -18.48
N GLY A 258 -0.15 -22.51 -18.16
CA GLY A 258 0.19 -21.38 -19.04
C GLY A 258 -0.87 -21.03 -20.10
N GLN A 259 -2.04 -21.66 -20.08
CA GLN A 259 -3.16 -21.34 -20.97
C GLN A 259 -3.73 -19.97 -20.66
N ASN A 260 -4.10 -19.21 -21.69
CA ASN A 260 -4.62 -17.86 -21.53
C ASN A 260 -6.10 -17.90 -21.10
N PHE A 261 -6.45 -17.28 -19.97
CA PHE A 261 -7.83 -17.28 -19.49
C PHE A 261 -8.80 -16.56 -20.43
N VAL A 262 -8.34 -15.59 -21.23
CA VAL A 262 -9.18 -14.94 -22.25
C VAL A 262 -9.68 -15.96 -23.26
N GLU A 263 -8.83 -16.86 -23.75
CA GLU A 263 -9.22 -17.90 -24.72
C GLU A 263 -10.22 -18.89 -24.12
N MET A 264 -10.09 -19.18 -22.82
CA MET A 264 -11.01 -20.07 -22.11
C MET A 264 -12.39 -19.41 -21.89
N CYS A 265 -12.38 -18.12 -21.53
CA CYS A 265 -13.57 -17.38 -21.13
C CYS A 265 -14.39 -16.80 -22.28
N CYS A 266 -13.76 -16.51 -23.42
CA CYS A 266 -14.39 -15.79 -24.51
C CYS A 266 -14.88 -16.76 -25.60
N PHE A 267 -16.02 -16.43 -26.19
CA PHE A 267 -16.62 -17.17 -27.30
C PHE A 267 -17.06 -16.20 -28.37
N ASP A 268 -16.58 -16.39 -29.60
CA ASP A 268 -17.03 -15.63 -30.76
C ASP A 268 -18.22 -16.35 -31.44
N PRO A 269 -19.46 -15.84 -31.34
CA PRO A 269 -20.61 -16.46 -32.01
C PRO A 269 -20.53 -16.38 -33.55
N SER A 270 -19.74 -15.44 -34.08
CA SER A 270 -19.57 -15.24 -35.52
C SER A 270 -18.61 -16.26 -36.15
N SER A 271 -17.80 -16.97 -35.34
CA SER A 271 -16.89 -18.01 -35.80
C SER A 271 -17.58 -19.34 -36.16
N THR A 272 -18.93 -19.36 -36.19
CA THR A 272 -19.77 -20.51 -36.56
C THR A 272 -19.52 -21.06 -37.99
N GLY A 273 -18.59 -20.47 -38.75
CA GLY A 273 -18.18 -20.91 -40.09
C GLY A 273 -17.08 -21.99 -40.19
N SER A 274 -16.44 -22.46 -39.09
CA SER A 274 -15.39 -23.49 -39.19
C SER A 274 -15.39 -24.58 -38.11
N GLY A 275 -16.40 -24.57 -37.22
CA GLY A 275 -16.58 -25.52 -36.11
C GLY A 275 -16.89 -26.97 -36.52
N ALA A 276 -16.99 -27.28 -37.82
CA ALA A 276 -17.04 -28.66 -38.29
C ALA A 276 -15.75 -29.44 -37.99
N SER A 277 -14.65 -28.78 -37.59
CA SER A 277 -13.35 -29.44 -37.36
C SER A 277 -13.08 -29.88 -35.91
N GLU A 278 -13.66 -29.25 -34.88
CA GLU A 278 -13.38 -29.66 -33.48
C GLU A 278 -14.20 -30.87 -33.05
N SER A 279 -15.48 -30.93 -33.43
CA SER A 279 -16.31 -32.13 -33.28
C SER A 279 -15.75 -33.30 -34.10
N ALA A 280 -15.20 -33.02 -35.29
CA ALA A 280 -14.52 -34.00 -36.12
C ALA A 280 -13.17 -34.44 -35.55
N ARG A 281 -12.44 -33.57 -34.82
CA ARG A 281 -11.21 -33.95 -34.10
C ARG A 281 -11.51 -34.85 -32.91
N TYR A 282 -12.56 -34.57 -32.14
CA TYR A 282 -13.00 -35.49 -31.08
C TYR A 282 -13.49 -36.83 -31.64
N LEU A 283 -14.24 -36.83 -32.75
CA LEU A 283 -14.65 -38.06 -33.44
C LEU A 283 -13.45 -38.83 -34.01
N ALA A 284 -12.46 -38.15 -34.60
CA ALA A 284 -11.26 -38.77 -35.12
C ALA A 284 -10.38 -39.36 -34.00
N PHE A 285 -10.30 -38.70 -32.85
CA PHE A 285 -9.60 -39.23 -31.67
C PHE A 285 -10.28 -40.49 -31.12
N LEU A 286 -11.62 -40.48 -31.02
CA LEU A 286 -12.41 -41.64 -30.60
C LEU A 286 -12.32 -42.81 -31.60
N LEU A 287 -12.33 -42.53 -32.91
CA LEU A 287 -12.15 -43.54 -33.96
C LEU A 287 -10.73 -44.12 -33.97
N SER A 288 -9.71 -43.32 -33.64
CA SER A 288 -8.32 -43.80 -33.54
C SER A 288 -8.12 -44.73 -32.35
N PHE A 289 -8.80 -44.48 -31.21
CA PHE A 289 -8.78 -45.36 -30.05
C PHE A 289 -9.52 -46.69 -30.30
N LEU A 290 -10.61 -46.67 -31.07
CA LEU A 290 -11.36 -47.88 -31.45
C LEU A 290 -10.63 -48.75 -32.48
N ALA A 291 -9.68 -48.20 -33.24
CA ALA A 291 -8.87 -48.96 -34.21
C ALA A 291 -7.63 -49.65 -33.58
N LEU A 292 -7.33 -49.36 -32.31
CA LEU A 292 -6.22 -49.92 -31.54
C LEU A 292 -6.65 -51.04 -30.57
N ILE A 293 -7.96 -51.35 -30.52
CA ILE A 293 -8.57 -52.48 -29.80
C ILE A 293 -8.97 -53.53 -30.84
#